data_AF-A0A955UWH7-F1
#
_entry.id   AF-A0A955UWH7-F1
#
_cell.length_a   1.000
_cell.length_b   1.000
_cell.length_c   1.000
_cell.angle_alpha   90.00
_cell.angle_beta   90.00
_cell.angle_gamma   90.00
#
_symmetry.space_group_name_H-M   'P 1'
#
loop_
_entity.id
_entity.type
_entity.pdbx_description
1 polymer ?
#
loop_
_entity_poly.entity_id
_entity_poly.type
_entity_poly.pdbx_seq_one_letter_code
_entity_poly.pdbx_strand_id
1 'polypeptide(L)'
;MRIWIDTDPALGFREDDRPKDVDDAFVIVEALRDPDVEVAGIGTVFGNAPVDVGTRVARELVAAVGGDAAGTSVARGAAGAGSAREGFACTDAVRALAEALRAARRDLVGGMASRLAGLVDPQAVDRFADALLAVPRERFVLPEE
;
A
#
# COMPACT_ATOMS: atom_id res chain seq x y z
N MET A 1 -8.20 11.28 8.97
CA MET A 1 -8.53 10.14 8.08
C MET A 1 -7.29 9.28 7.96
N ARG A 2 -7.38 7.95 8.14
CA ARG A 2 -6.22 7.05 8.02
C ARG A 2 -6.22 6.34 6.67
N ILE A 3 -5.10 6.37 5.96
CA ILE A 3 -4.98 5.83 4.60
C ILE A 3 -3.76 4.93 4.44
N TRP A 4 -3.83 4.05 3.44
CA TRP A 4 -2.69 3.35 2.86
C TRP A 4 -2.52 3.84 1.43
N ILE A 5 -1.29 4.08 0.98
CA ILE A 5 -0.99 4.52 -0.38
C ILE A 5 -0.32 3.37 -1.13
N ASP A 6 -0.88 2.96 -2.26
CA ASP A 6 -0.27 1.98 -3.18
C ASP A 6 0.01 2.68 -4.52
N THR A 7 1.28 2.78 -4.91
CA THR A 7 1.73 3.74 -5.95
C THR A 7 3.09 3.34 -6.57
N ASP A 8 3.49 3.96 -7.67
CA ASP A 8 4.72 3.70 -8.42
C ASP A 8 5.56 4.98 -8.66
N PRO A 9 6.04 5.66 -7.60
CA PRO A 9 6.58 7.01 -7.73
C PRO A 9 7.92 7.04 -8.47
N ALA A 10 7.95 7.68 -9.63
CA ALA A 10 9.16 7.77 -10.45
C ALA A 10 10.01 9.02 -10.19
N LEU A 11 9.36 10.14 -9.83
CA LEU A 11 9.98 11.43 -9.51
C LEU A 11 11.07 11.83 -10.53
N GLY A 12 10.73 11.81 -11.82
CA GLY A 12 11.66 12.21 -12.87
C GLY A 12 12.77 11.20 -13.16
N PHE A 13 12.67 9.95 -12.68
CA PHE A 13 13.46 8.83 -13.17
C PHE A 13 13.51 8.82 -14.70
N ARG A 14 14.67 8.54 -15.28
CA ARG A 14 14.87 8.55 -16.73
C ARG A 14 14.99 7.14 -17.28
N GLU A 15 14.17 6.86 -18.28
CA GLU A 15 14.24 5.67 -19.12
C GLU A 15 14.25 6.14 -20.57
N ASP A 16 15.23 5.71 -21.36
CA ASP A 16 15.43 6.13 -22.76
C ASP A 16 15.40 7.65 -22.97
N ASP A 17 16.08 8.38 -22.07
CA ASP A 17 16.19 9.85 -22.05
C ASP A 17 14.86 10.61 -21.84
N ARG A 18 13.78 9.90 -21.51
CA ARG A 18 12.49 10.49 -21.15
C ARG A 18 12.33 10.54 -19.63
N PRO A 19 12.08 11.73 -19.03
CA PRO A 19 11.72 11.81 -17.62
C PRO A 19 10.32 11.22 -17.42
N LYS A 20 10.18 10.43 -16.36
CA LYS A 20 8.93 9.83 -15.89
C LYS A 20 8.16 10.76 -14.98
N ASP A 21 6.88 10.47 -14.79
CA ASP A 21 5.95 11.38 -14.13
C ASP A 21 6.28 11.57 -12.64
N VAL A 22 5.82 12.69 -12.08
CA VAL A 22 6.18 13.16 -10.72
C VAL A 22 4.97 13.25 -9.79
N ASP A 23 3.77 13.03 -10.31
CA ASP A 23 2.49 13.22 -9.64
C ASP A 23 2.34 12.33 -8.40
N ASP A 24 2.70 11.06 -8.47
CA ASP A 24 2.72 10.16 -7.30
C ASP A 24 3.56 10.70 -6.13
N ALA A 25 4.72 11.29 -6.46
CA ALA A 25 5.59 11.87 -5.45
C ALA A 25 4.96 13.10 -4.79
N PHE A 26 4.24 13.92 -5.55
CA PHE A 26 3.46 15.03 -4.97
C PHE A 26 2.36 14.52 -4.06
N VAL A 27 1.61 13.50 -4.47
CA VAL A 27 0.54 12.91 -3.64
C VAL A 27 1.09 12.38 -2.32
N ILE A 28 2.24 11.68 -2.34
CA ILE A 28 2.91 11.21 -1.13
C ILE A 28 3.27 12.39 -0.21
N VAL A 29 3.89 13.44 -0.74
CA VAL A 29 4.31 14.60 0.07
C VAL A 29 3.12 15.35 0.66
N GLU A 30 2.06 15.58 -0.13
CA GLU A 30 0.85 16.26 0.35
C GLU A 30 0.16 15.43 1.43
N ALA A 31 -0.01 14.12 1.23
CA ALA A 31 -0.61 13.23 2.23
C ALA A 31 0.19 13.17 3.55
N LEU A 32 1.52 13.21 3.49
CA LEU A 32 2.37 13.21 4.68
C LEU A 32 2.38 14.55 5.43
N ARG A 33 1.98 15.64 4.77
CA ARG A 33 1.94 17.00 5.36
C ARG A 33 0.56 17.42 5.83
N ASP A 34 -0.48 16.76 5.36
CA ASP A 34 -1.85 17.07 5.73
C ASP A 34 -2.11 16.62 7.19
N PRO A 35 -2.38 17.55 8.13
CA PRO A 35 -2.62 17.21 9.53
C PRO A 35 -3.90 16.39 9.75
N ASP A 36 -4.82 16.37 8.78
CA ASP A 36 -6.05 15.60 8.83
C ASP A 36 -5.87 14.19 8.22
N VAL A 37 -4.67 13.85 7.72
CA VAL A 37 -4.34 12.56 7.12
C VAL A 37 -3.28 11.82 7.94
N GLU A 38 -3.58 10.58 8.30
CA GLU A 38 -2.63 9.64 8.89
C GLU A 38 -2.24 8.60 7.82
N VAL A 39 -1.00 8.66 7.34
CA VAL A 39 -0.49 7.67 6.37
C VAL A 39 0.02 6.44 7.13
N ALA A 40 -0.79 5.37 7.12
CA ALA A 40 -0.50 4.11 7.80
C ALA A 40 0.69 3.35 7.20
N GLY A 41 1.01 3.62 5.94
CA GLY A 41 2.10 2.99 5.21
C GLY A 41 1.97 3.25 3.70
N ILE A 42 3.05 2.97 2.98
CA ILE A 42 3.15 3.11 1.53
C ILE A 42 3.63 1.79 0.93
N GLY A 43 2.83 1.22 0.04
CA GLY A 43 3.22 0.14 -0.87
C GLY A 43 3.71 0.72 -2.19
N THR A 44 4.83 0.20 -2.71
CA THR A 44 5.30 0.59 -4.05
C THR A 44 5.19 -0.54 -5.06
N VAL A 45 4.68 -0.27 -6.26
CA VAL A 45 4.55 -1.24 -7.36
C VAL A 45 5.37 -0.81 -8.59
N PHE A 46 5.58 -1.72 -9.53
CA PHE A 46 6.15 -1.41 -10.84
C PHE A 46 5.13 -0.64 -11.71
N GLY A 47 5.62 0.26 -12.56
CA GLY A 47 4.80 0.97 -13.55
C GLY A 47 5.57 2.12 -14.18
N ASN A 48 5.36 3.34 -13.69
CA ASN A 48 6.03 4.57 -14.07
C ASN A 48 7.56 4.48 -13.86
N ALA A 49 7.99 3.72 -12.85
CA ALA A 49 9.38 3.29 -12.69
C ALA A 49 9.48 1.79 -12.30
N PRO A 50 10.67 1.16 -12.44
CA PRO A 50 10.93 -0.12 -11.80
C PRO A 50 10.67 -0.03 -10.30
N VAL A 51 10.07 -1.08 -9.72
CA VAL A 51 9.64 -1.06 -8.31
C VAL A 51 10.76 -0.69 -7.35
N ASP A 52 12.01 -1.10 -7.60
CA ASP A 52 13.14 -0.76 -6.73
C ASP A 52 13.47 0.74 -6.75
N VAL A 53 13.29 1.40 -7.90
CA VAL A 53 13.40 2.85 -8.02
C VAL A 53 12.26 3.52 -7.26
N GLY A 54 11.02 3.05 -7.46
CA GLY A 54 9.85 3.58 -6.76
C GLY A 54 9.96 3.43 -5.24
N THR A 55 10.36 2.27 -4.74
CA THR A 55 10.62 2.03 -3.30
C THR A 55 11.67 2.98 -2.75
N ARG A 56 12.76 3.21 -3.49
CA ARG A 56 13.81 4.14 -3.08
C ARG A 56 13.28 5.57 -3.01
N VAL A 57 12.60 6.04 -4.05
CA VAL A 57 11.99 7.38 -4.12
C VAL A 57 11.02 7.59 -2.96
N ALA A 58 10.11 6.65 -2.72
CA ALA A 58 9.15 6.75 -1.62
C ALA A 58 9.84 6.86 -0.25
N ARG A 59 10.90 6.07 0.00
CA ARG A 59 11.68 6.16 1.25
C ARG A 59 12.38 7.51 1.40
N GLU A 60 12.98 8.01 0.33
CA GLU A 60 13.63 9.33 0.32
C GLU A 60 12.61 10.45 0.62
N LEU A 61 11.40 10.37 0.07
CA LEU A 61 10.32 11.33 0.34
C LEU A 61 9.84 11.27 1.79
N VAL A 62 9.58 10.06 2.32
CA VAL A 62 9.16 9.86 3.72
C VAL A 62 10.21 10.43 4.68
N ALA A 63 11.48 10.14 4.45
CA ALA A 63 12.58 10.68 5.26
C ALA A 63 12.67 12.20 5.16
N ALA A 64 12.53 12.77 3.95
CA ALA A 64 12.65 14.21 3.71
C ALA A 64 11.56 15.04 4.39
N VAL A 65 10.36 14.48 4.60
CA VAL A 65 9.25 15.17 5.28
C VAL A 65 9.11 14.77 6.75
N GLY A 66 9.98 13.90 7.27
CA GLY A 66 9.93 13.44 8.66
C GLY A 66 8.86 12.37 8.93
N GLY A 67 8.31 11.72 7.90
CA GLY A 67 7.28 10.69 8.03
C GLY A 67 7.76 9.44 8.78
N ASP A 68 9.07 9.15 8.78
CA ASP A 68 9.64 8.05 9.57
C ASP A 68 9.37 8.24 11.07
N ALA A 69 9.46 9.49 11.56
CA ALA A 69 9.18 9.82 12.95
C ALA A 69 7.69 9.70 13.29
N ALA A 70 6.81 9.82 12.28
CA ALA A 70 5.38 9.57 12.40
C ALA A 70 5.01 8.08 12.25
N GLY A 71 6.00 7.21 12.01
CA GLY A 71 5.81 5.76 11.90
C GLY A 71 5.36 5.27 10.53
N THR A 72 5.39 6.10 9.49
CA THR A 72 5.02 5.68 8.13
C THR A 72 6.12 4.81 7.52
N SER A 73 5.81 3.53 7.23
CA SER A 73 6.74 2.59 6.60
C SER A 73 6.53 2.49 5.08
N VAL A 74 7.62 2.24 4.33
CA VAL A 74 7.57 1.94 2.89
C VAL A 74 7.91 0.47 2.63
N ALA A 75 6.99 -0.23 1.95
CA ALA A 75 7.10 -1.65 1.65
C ALA A 75 7.09 -1.91 0.13
N ARG A 76 7.95 -2.83 -0.29
CA ARG A 76 8.14 -3.16 -1.71
C ARG A 76 7.08 -4.14 -2.21
N GLY A 77 6.41 -3.78 -3.29
CA GLY A 77 5.38 -4.57 -3.96
C GLY A 77 5.91 -5.36 -5.16
N ALA A 78 5.02 -5.60 -6.12
CA ALA A 78 5.30 -6.43 -7.27
C ALA A 78 6.28 -5.74 -8.24
N ALA A 79 7.20 -6.52 -8.82
CA ALA A 79 8.16 -6.05 -9.82
C ALA A 79 7.66 -6.21 -11.27
N GLY A 80 6.49 -6.81 -11.47
CA GLY A 80 5.91 -7.07 -12.77
C GLY A 80 4.47 -7.54 -12.64
N ALA A 81 3.77 -7.57 -13.77
CA ALA A 81 2.38 -8.01 -13.81
C ALA A 81 2.32 -9.49 -13.43
N GLY A 82 1.52 -9.81 -12.41
CA GLY A 82 1.17 -11.20 -12.13
C GLY A 82 0.17 -11.70 -13.17
N SER A 83 0.16 -13.01 -13.40
CA SER A 83 -0.93 -13.66 -14.12
C SER A 83 -1.70 -14.59 -13.19
N ALA A 84 -3.01 -14.71 -13.41
CA ALA A 84 -3.83 -15.67 -12.66
C ALA A 84 -3.36 -17.13 -12.84
N ARG A 85 -2.55 -17.40 -13.87
CA ARG A 85 -1.96 -18.72 -14.15
C ARG A 85 -0.72 -19.00 -13.30
N GLU A 86 0.09 -17.99 -13.02
CA GLU A 86 1.33 -18.11 -12.25
C GLU A 86 1.11 -17.88 -10.76
N GLY A 87 -0.06 -17.32 -10.41
CA GLY A 87 -0.39 -16.90 -9.05
C GLY A 87 0.26 -15.55 -8.72
N PHE A 88 -0.33 -14.82 -7.79
CA PHE A 88 0.27 -13.57 -7.31
C PHE A 88 1.17 -13.87 -6.12
N ALA A 89 2.37 -13.30 -6.11
CA ALA A 89 3.26 -13.43 -4.98
C ALA A 89 2.78 -12.54 -3.82
N CYS A 90 2.76 -13.07 -2.59
CA CYS A 90 2.68 -12.25 -1.39
C CYS A 90 3.98 -11.44 -1.25
N THR A 91 3.90 -10.16 -1.60
CA THR A 91 5.01 -9.19 -1.53
C THR A 91 5.08 -8.53 -0.17
N ASP A 92 6.15 -7.78 0.11
CA ASP A 92 6.29 -7.07 1.38
C ASP A 92 5.22 -5.99 1.53
N ALA A 93 4.84 -5.30 0.45
CA ALA A 93 3.72 -4.35 0.44
C ALA A 93 2.39 -5.02 0.83
N VAL A 94 2.11 -6.21 0.29
CA VAL A 94 0.90 -6.98 0.62
C VAL A 94 0.90 -7.40 2.09
N ARG A 95 2.05 -7.83 2.62
CA ARG A 95 2.19 -8.17 4.05
C ARG A 95 1.95 -6.96 4.94
N ALA A 96 2.59 -5.85 4.64
CA ALA A 96 2.48 -4.62 5.42
C ALA A 96 1.06 -4.03 5.37
N LEU A 97 0.38 -4.09 4.22
CA LEU A 97 -1.03 -3.71 4.11
C LEU A 97 -1.92 -4.58 5.00
N ALA A 98 -1.73 -5.90 5.01
CA ALA A 98 -2.49 -6.80 5.87
C ALA A 98 -2.25 -6.50 7.37
N GLU A 99 -1.02 -6.16 7.76
CA GLU A 99 -0.71 -5.73 9.13
C GLU A 99 -1.37 -4.39 9.48
N ALA A 100 -1.35 -3.42 8.57
CA ALA A 100 -2.00 -2.12 8.74
C ALA A 100 -3.53 -2.28 8.91
N LEU A 101 -4.16 -3.15 8.14
CA LEU A 101 -5.59 -3.48 8.26
C LEU A 101 -5.91 -4.11 9.62
N ARG A 102 -5.09 -5.07 10.08
CA ARG A 102 -5.26 -5.69 11.41
C ARG A 102 -5.06 -4.67 12.54
N ALA A 103 -4.13 -3.73 12.39
CA ALA A 103 -3.95 -2.64 13.36
C ALA A 103 -5.19 -1.73 13.40
N ALA A 104 -5.66 -1.27 12.25
CA ALA A 104 -6.86 -0.44 12.15
C ALA A 104 -8.10 -1.12 12.77
N ARG A 105 -8.24 -2.44 12.58
CA ARG A 105 -9.29 -3.22 13.24
C ARG A 105 -9.19 -3.18 14.76
N ARG A 106 -7.98 -3.32 15.34
CA ARG A 106 -7.79 -3.24 16.80
C ARG A 106 -8.23 -1.88 17.33
N ASP A 107 -7.93 -0.81 16.61
CA ASP A 107 -8.33 0.55 16.99
C ASP A 107 -9.85 0.74 16.92
N LEU A 108 -10.51 0.16 15.91
CA LEU A 108 -11.97 0.16 15.77
C LEU A 108 -12.67 -0.62 16.90
N VAL A 109 -12.10 -1.74 17.34
CA VAL A 109 -12.68 -2.60 18.39
C VAL A 109 -12.36 -2.07 19.80
N GLY A 110 -11.21 -1.39 19.98
CA GLY A 110 -10.74 -0.89 21.27
C GLY A 110 -11.14 0.55 21.62
N GLY A 111 -11.56 1.36 20.66
CA GLY A 111 -11.91 2.77 20.88
C GLY A 111 -13.41 3.03 21.12
N MET A 112 -13.75 4.26 21.54
CA MET A 112 -15.13 4.81 21.65
C MET A 112 -15.90 4.80 20.31
N ALA A 113 -15.28 4.35 19.21
CA ALA A 113 -15.81 4.31 17.85
C ALA A 113 -16.75 3.10 17.58
N SER A 114 -17.53 2.68 18.57
CA SER A 114 -18.59 1.68 18.41
C SER A 114 -19.64 2.04 17.33
N ARG A 115 -19.66 3.29 16.85
CA ARG A 115 -20.54 3.75 15.75
C ARG A 115 -20.10 3.32 14.35
N LEU A 116 -18.81 3.01 14.12
CA LEU A 116 -18.33 2.51 12.82
C LEU A 116 -18.29 0.98 12.74
N ALA A 117 -18.36 0.28 13.89
CA ALA A 117 -18.40 -1.17 13.96
C ALA A 117 -19.61 -1.81 13.23
N GLY A 118 -20.64 -1.01 12.90
CA GLY A 118 -21.78 -1.43 12.08
C GLY A 118 -21.62 -1.19 10.58
N LEU A 119 -20.60 -0.43 10.14
CA LEU A 119 -20.38 -0.09 8.72
C LEU A 119 -19.33 -1.00 8.06
N VAL A 120 -18.36 -1.48 8.85
CA VAL A 120 -17.29 -2.36 8.38
C VAL A 120 -17.27 -3.57 9.30
N ASP A 121 -17.65 -4.73 8.79
CA ASP A 121 -17.57 -6.00 9.51
C ASP A 121 -16.09 -6.28 9.87
N PRO A 122 -15.72 -6.31 11.16
CA PRO A 122 -14.34 -6.58 11.57
C PRO A 122 -13.84 -7.95 11.10
N GLN A 123 -14.73 -8.93 10.91
CA GLN A 123 -14.39 -10.22 10.33
C GLN A 123 -14.19 -10.13 8.81
N ALA A 124 -14.80 -9.17 8.12
CA ALA A 124 -14.51 -8.90 6.71
C ALA A 124 -13.11 -8.30 6.53
N VAL A 125 -12.64 -7.47 7.48
CA VAL A 125 -11.26 -6.97 7.49
C VAL A 125 -10.26 -8.11 7.71
N ASP A 126 -10.53 -9.02 8.65
CA ASP A 126 -9.69 -10.20 8.88
C ASP A 126 -9.67 -11.11 7.64
N ARG A 127 -10.85 -11.40 7.06
CA ARG A 127 -10.95 -12.17 5.80
C ARG A 127 -10.21 -11.51 4.64
N PHE A 128 -10.25 -10.19 4.54
CA PHE A 128 -9.55 -9.46 3.49
C PHE A 128 -8.03 -9.45 3.72
N ALA A 129 -7.57 -9.23 4.95
CA ALA A 129 -6.15 -9.31 5.31
C ALA A 129 -5.61 -10.73 5.10
N ASP A 130 -6.38 -11.76 5.46
CA ASP A 130 -6.03 -13.15 5.23
C ASP A 130 -6.05 -13.48 3.72
N ALA A 131 -7.03 -12.99 2.96
CA ALA A 131 -7.07 -13.14 1.50
C ALA A 131 -5.87 -12.48 0.81
N LEU A 132 -5.47 -11.28 1.26
CA LEU A 132 -4.26 -10.60 0.79
C LEU A 132 -3.00 -11.45 1.04
N LEU A 133 -2.91 -12.08 2.21
CA LEU A 133 -1.75 -12.89 2.58
C LEU A 133 -1.76 -14.31 1.98
N ALA A 134 -2.94 -14.81 1.61
CA ALA A 134 -3.13 -16.17 1.10
C ALA A 134 -2.71 -16.35 -0.37
N VAL A 135 -2.28 -15.29 -1.07
CA VAL A 135 -1.78 -15.42 -2.44
C VAL A 135 -0.30 -15.84 -2.40
N PRO A 136 0.13 -17.02 -2.89
CA PRO A 136 -0.53 -17.95 -3.83
C PRO A 136 -0.65 -19.41 -3.32
N ARG A 137 -1.63 -20.19 -3.83
CA ARG A 137 -1.41 -21.63 -4.22
C ARG A 137 -2.50 -22.26 -5.11
N GLU A 138 -3.71 -21.73 -5.26
CA GLU A 138 -4.70 -22.34 -6.16
C GLU A 138 -5.41 -21.29 -7.01
N ARG A 139 -5.70 -21.66 -8.27
CA ARG A 139 -6.42 -20.86 -9.26
C ARG A 139 -7.60 -20.16 -8.61
N PHE A 140 -7.62 -18.83 -8.66
CA PHE A 140 -8.89 -18.11 -8.61
C PHE A 140 -9.64 -18.46 -9.90
N VAL A 141 -10.50 -19.47 -9.84
CA VAL A 141 -11.49 -19.73 -10.88
C VAL A 141 -12.66 -18.81 -10.56
N LEU A 142 -12.84 -17.77 -11.38
CA LEU A 142 -14.08 -16.99 -11.32
C LEU A 142 -15.24 -17.96 -11.64
N PRO A 143 -16.34 -17.95 -10.87
CA PRO A 143 -17.53 -18.71 -11.22
C PRO A 143 -18.02 -18.22 -12.58
N GLU A 144 -18.23 -19.15 -13.52
CA GLU A 144 -18.86 -18.83 -14.80
C GLU A 144 -20.31 -18.40 -14.55
N GLU A 145 -20.73 -17.34 -15.23
CA GLU A 145 -22.12 -16.85 -15.27
C GLU A 145 -23.05 -17.85 -15.98
#